data_AF-A0A957GBP2-F1
#
_entry.id   AF-A0A957GBP2-F1
#
_cell.length_a   1.000
_cell.length_b   1.000
_cell.length_c   1.000
_cell.angle_alpha   90.00
_cell.angle_beta   90.00
_cell.angle_gamma   90.00
#
_symmetry.space_group_name_H-M   'P 1'
#
loop_
_entity.id
_entity.type
_entity.pdbx_description
1 polymer ?
#
loop_
_entity_poly.entity_id
_entity_poly.type
_entity_poly.pdbx_seq_one_letter_code
_entity_poly.pdbx_strand_id
1 'polypeptide(L)' 'MSRQEWVVVKDKTCEFQKHQVEQLELRLYPTDFVDGAEPYRVLARKCSDDIACNLAGYPCKWAFTNPAADHFALD' A
#
# COMPACT_ATOMS: atom_id res chain seq x y z
N MET A 1 11.92 13.50 14.10
CA MET A 1 11.43 12.10 14.07
C MET A 1 10.70 11.94 12.76
N SER A 2 11.11 10.98 11.92
CA SER A 2 10.42 10.72 10.65
C SER A 2 9.02 10.17 10.90
N ARG A 3 8.05 10.56 10.08
CA ARG A 3 6.65 10.14 10.20
C ARG A 3 6.37 9.04 9.19
N GLN A 4 5.75 7.95 9.63
CA GLN A 4 5.25 6.90 8.76
C GLN A 4 3.73 6.85 8.82
N GLU A 5 3.07 6.75 7.67
CA GLU A 5 1.63 6.58 7.59
C GLU A 5 1.19 5.84 6.34
N TRP A 6 0.08 5.13 6.45
CA TRP A 6 -0.62 4.57 5.30
C TRP A 6 -1.49 5.66 4.67
N VAL A 7 -1.25 5.96 3.40
CA VAL A 7 -2.00 6.96 2.64
C VAL A 7 -2.77 6.26 1.53
N VAL A 8 -4.07 6.52 1.44
CA VAL A 8 -4.90 6.07 0.31
C VAL A 8 -4.46 6.84 -0.94
N VAL A 9 -4.10 6.11 -1.98
CA VAL A 9 -3.62 6.69 -3.24
C VAL A 9 -4.60 6.51 -4.39
N LYS A 10 -5.49 5.53 -4.29
CA LYS A 10 -6.44 5.19 -5.35
C LYS A 10 -7.57 4.31 -4.83
N ASP A 11 -8.77 4.54 -5.35
CA ASP A 11 -9.92 3.63 -5.18
C ASP A 11 -10.07 2.72 -6.40
N LYS A 12 -10.49 1.49 -6.18
CA LYS A 12 -10.77 0.54 -7.25
C LYS A 12 -11.79 -0.53 -6.86
N THR A 13 -12.51 -1.03 -7.86
CA THR A 13 -13.33 -2.23 -7.67
C THR A 13 -12.44 -3.47 -7.61
N CYS A 14 -12.57 -4.27 -6.56
CA CYS A 14 -11.93 -5.58 -6.46
C CYS A 14 -12.77 -6.64 -7.20
N GLU A 15 -12.20 -7.28 -8.22
CA GLU A 15 -12.89 -8.31 -9.00
C GLU A 15 -13.14 -9.60 -8.21
N PHE A 16 -12.33 -9.88 -7.17
CA PHE A 16 -12.49 -11.05 -6.32
C PHE A 16 -13.57 -10.85 -5.27
N GLN A 17 -13.48 -9.75 -4.50
CA GLN A 17 -14.41 -9.44 -3.41
C GLN A 17 -15.72 -8.79 -3.89
N LYS A 18 -15.79 -8.35 -5.15
CA LYS A 18 -16.96 -7.71 -5.79
C LYS A 18 -17.42 -6.41 -5.12
N HIS A 19 -16.50 -5.68 -4.49
CA HIS A 19 -16.75 -4.37 -3.88
C HIS A 19 -15.59 -3.39 -4.06
N GLN A 20 -15.79 -2.13 -3.67
CA GLN A 20 -14.74 -1.11 -3.71
C GLN A 20 -13.70 -1.39 -2.63
N VAL A 21 -12.43 -1.25 -3.01
CA VAL A 21 -11.28 -1.33 -2.11
C VAL A 21 -10.37 -0.13 -2.36
N GLU A 22 -9.72 0.30 -1.30
CA GLU A 22 -8.71 1.35 -1.37
C GLU A 22 -7.35 0.72 -1.62
N GLN A 23 -6.50 1.40 -2.37
CA GLN A 23 -5.09 1.09 -2.49
C GLN A 23 -4.30 2.09 -1.66
N LEU A 24 -3.39 1.58 -0.83
CA LEU A 24 -2.65 2.35 0.15
C LEU A 24 -1.15 2.19 -0.04
N GLU A 25 -0.41 3.27 0.25
CA GLU A 25 1.05 3.29 0.33
C GLU A 25 1.48 3.60 1.76
N LEU A 26 2.42 2.85 2.30
CA LEU A 26 3.13 3.21 3.53
C LEU A 26 4.21 4.21 3.16
N ARG A 27 3.99 5.47 3.49
CA ARG A 27 4.90 6.57 3.16
C ARG A 27 5.73 6.96 4.38
N LEU A 28 7.03 7.12 4.17
CA LEU A 28 7.98 7.67 5.12
C LEU A 28 8.29 9.11 4.74
N TYR A 29 7.89 10.05 5.60
CA TYR A 29 8.18 11.46 5.46
C TYR A 29 9.44 11.83 6.25
N PRO A 30 10.47 12.42 5.60
CA PRO A 30 11.66 12.90 6.30
C PRO A 30 11.27 14.03 7.27
N THR A 31 12.07 14.21 8.33
CA THR A 31 11.84 15.31 9.30
C THR A 31 12.21 16.65 8.70
N ASP A 32 13.26 16.69 7.88
CA ASP A 32 13.78 17.89 7.26
C ASP A 32 13.53 17.82 5.75
N PHE A 33 12.97 18.90 5.20
CA PHE A 33 12.79 19.05 3.76
C PHE A 33 14.09 19.54 3.14
N VAL A 34 14.58 18.86 2.11
CA VAL A 34 15.71 19.28 1.30
C VAL A 34 15.16 19.69 -0.06
N ASP A 35 15.45 20.92 -0.49
CA ASP A 35 15.02 21.40 -1.81
C ASP A 35 15.52 20.47 -2.92
N GLY A 36 14.59 19.94 -3.70
CA GLY A 36 14.86 18.98 -4.78
C GLY A 36 14.81 17.50 -4.38
N ALA A 37 14.61 17.17 -3.11
CA ALA A 37 14.35 15.80 -2.68
C ALA A 37 12.86 15.43 -2.80
N GLU A 38 12.59 14.14 -3.05
CA GLU A 38 11.23 13.61 -3.01
C GLU A 38 10.60 13.84 -1.62
N PRO A 39 9.32 14.27 -1.54
CA PRO A 39 8.69 14.65 -0.28
C PRO A 39 8.43 13.45 0.65
N TYR A 40 8.49 12.23 0.12
CA TYR A 40 8.36 10.99 0.89
C TYR A 40 9.01 9.82 0.16
N ARG A 41 9.26 8.73 0.90
CA ARG A 41 9.63 7.43 0.35
C ARG A 41 8.49 6.43 0.56
N VAL A 42 8.13 5.68 -0.48
CA VAL A 42 7.19 4.55 -0.35
C VAL A 42 7.95 3.34 0.19
N LEU A 43 7.47 2.77 1.29
CA LEU A 43 8.05 1.59 1.95
C LEU A 43 7.30 0.31 1.62
N ALA A 44 5.98 0.39 1.45
CA ALA A 44 5.11 -0.75 1.20
C ALA A 44 3.81 -0.30 0.52
N ARG A 45 3.09 -1.23 -0.11
CA ARG A 45 1.78 -0.99 -0.71
C ARG A 45 0.81 -2.13 -0.40
N LYS A 46 -0.48 -1.81 -0.28
CA LYS A 46 -1.52 -2.80 0.01
C LYS A 46 -2.90 -2.37 -0.47
N CYS A 47 -3.87 -3.28 -0.48
CA CYS A 47 -5.29 -2.91 -0.49
C CYS A 47 -5.90 -2.88 0.92
N SER A 48 -7.04 -2.20 1.06
CA SER A 48 -7.82 -2.12 2.31
C SER A 48 -8.27 -3.48 2.84
N ASP A 49 -8.39 -4.47 1.96
CA ASP A 49 -8.86 -5.82 2.25
C ASP A 49 -7.72 -6.81 2.54
N ASP A 50 -6.49 -6.34 2.74
CA ASP A 50 -5.31 -7.18 2.98
C ASP A 50 -5.54 -8.24 4.05
N ILE A 51 -6.05 -7.85 5.22
CA ILE A 51 -6.31 -8.76 6.35
C ILE A 51 -7.35 -9.81 5.97
N ALA A 52 -8.47 -9.40 5.36
CA ALA A 52 -9.54 -10.32 4.97
C ALA A 52 -9.05 -11.34 3.94
N CYS A 53 -8.27 -10.89 2.96
CA CYS A 53 -7.70 -11.75 1.92
C CYS A 53 -6.65 -12.71 2.49
N ASN A 54 -5.80 -12.23 3.40
CA ASN A 54 -4.82 -13.05 4.11
C ASN A 54 -5.48 -14.18 4.89
N LEU A 55 -6.53 -13.86 5.66
CA LEU A 55 -7.26 -14.85 6.48
C LEU A 55 -7.99 -15.89 5.63
N ALA A 56 -8.49 -15.50 4.46
CA ALA A 56 -9.16 -16.39 3.53
C ALA A 56 -8.19 -17.19 2.63
N GLY A 57 -6.88 -16.92 2.70
CA GLY A 57 -5.87 -17.58 1.87
C GLY A 57 -5.96 -17.24 0.38
N TYR A 58 -6.49 -16.06 0.03
CA TYR A 58 -6.61 -15.66 -1.37
C TYR A 58 -5.25 -15.21 -1.94
N PRO A 59 -4.90 -15.61 -3.18
CA PRO A 59 -3.66 -15.19 -3.84
C PRO A 59 -3.79 -13.77 -4.44
N CYS A 60 -4.31 -12.82 -3.66
CA CYS A 60 -4.49 -11.44 -4.12
C CYS A 60 -3.13 -10.73 -4.17
N LYS A 61 -2.75 -10.21 -5.35
CA LYS A 61 -1.48 -9.48 -5.52
C LYS A 61 -1.40 -8.15 -4.75
N TRP A 62 -2.53 -7.64 -4.28
CA TRP A 62 -2.60 -6.43 -3.44
C TRP A 62 -2.84 -6.73 -1.96
N ALA A 63 -3.12 -7.99 -1.60
CA ALA A 63 -3.13 -8.37 -0.20
C ALA A 63 -1.68 -8.39 0.26
N PHE A 64 -1.40 -7.62 1.31
CA PHE A 64 -0.07 -7.49 1.91
C PHE A 64 0.31 -8.77 2.65
N THR A 65 0.48 -9.84 1.88
CA THR A 65 0.77 -11.21 2.28
C THR A 65 2.26 -11.36 2.62
N ASN A 66 3.12 -10.63 1.93
CA ASN A 66 4.57 -10.59 2.15
C ASN A 66 5.09 -9.14 2.12
N PRO A 67 5.51 -8.58 3.27
CA PRO A 67 6.07 -7.23 3.35
C PRO A 67 7.34 -7.00 2.52
N ALA A 68 8.06 -8.07 2.16
CA ALA A 68 9.27 -7.99 1.35
C ALA A 68 9.00 -8.06 -0.17
N ALA A 69 7.76 -8.33 -0.58
CA ALA A 69 7.38 -8.45 -1.98
C ALA A 69 6.25 -7.47 -2.32
N ASP A 70 6.62 -6.30 -2.84
CA ASP A 70 5.67 -5.32 -3.35
C ASP A 70 5.31 -5.61 -4.80
N HIS A 71 4.24 -6.38 -5.00
CA HIS A 71 3.72 -6.73 -6.32
C HIS A 71 3.00 -5.59 -7.03
N PHE A 72 2.79 -4.46 -6.34
CA PHE A 72 2.06 -3.31 -6.84
C PHE A 72 2.89 -2.51 -7.85
N ALA A 73 4.22 -2.56 -7.76
CA ALA A 73 5.13 -1.86 -8.68
C ALA A 73 5.24 -2.49 -10.08
N LEU A 74 4.54 -3.62 -10.32
CA LEU A 74 4.59 -4.38 -11.58
C LEU A 74 3.35 -4.19 -12.48
N ASP A 75 2.36 -3.40 -12.03
CA ASP A 75 1.16 -2.98 -12.78
C ASP A 75 1.29 -1.52 -13.22
#